data_AF-A0A9P1MXT0-F1
#
_entry.id   AF-A0A9P1MXT0-F1
#
_cell.length_a   1.000
_cell.length_b   1.000
_cell.length_c   1.000
_cell.angle_alpha   90.00
_cell.angle_beta   90.00
_cell.angle_gamma   90.00
#
_symmetry.space_group_name_H-M   'P 1'
#
loop_
_entity.id
_entity.type
_entity.pdbx_description
1 polymer ?
#
loop_
_entity_poly.entity_id
_entity_poly.type
_entity_poly.pdbx_seq_one_letter_code
_entity_poly.pdbx_strand_id
1 'polypeptide(L)'
;MFNSKAIEECCKLLRIDMIVRAHQMKQNGFEFSDNRKLVTIFSAPNYSGSNTNLGATMNVMANGKISFNLLKNHQKIDKIAEKSSSITGSVD
;
A
#
# COMPACT_ATOMS: atom_id res chain seq x y z
N MET A 1 -13.79 -11.62 -5.73
CA MET A 1 -12.83 -11.25 -6.78
C MET A 1 -13.60 -11.02 -8.08
N PHE A 2 -13.06 -10.23 -9.00
CA PHE A 2 -13.59 -10.01 -10.35
C PHE A 2 -12.49 -10.28 -11.37
N ASN A 3 -12.85 -10.64 -12.59
CA ASN A 3 -11.90 -10.92 -13.66
C ASN A 3 -11.61 -9.67 -14.51
N SER A 4 -10.65 -9.77 -15.43
CA SER A 4 -10.28 -8.68 -16.32
C SER A 4 -11.45 -8.19 -17.18
N LYS A 5 -12.32 -9.10 -17.65
CA LYS A 5 -13.50 -8.73 -18.46
C LYS A 5 -14.44 -7.77 -17.71
N ALA A 6 -14.71 -8.03 -16.43
CA ALA A 6 -15.56 -7.16 -15.61
C ALA A 6 -14.95 -5.76 -15.44
N ILE A 7 -13.62 -5.65 -15.32
CA ILE A 7 -12.92 -4.35 -15.25
C ILE A 7 -13.10 -3.58 -16.55
N GLU A 8 -12.89 -4.24 -17.69
CA GLU A 8 -13.04 -3.61 -18.99
C GLU A 8 -14.47 -3.14 -19.28
N GLU A 9 -15.46 -3.97 -18.95
CA GLU A 9 -16.87 -3.64 -19.11
C GLU A 9 -17.26 -2.47 -18.18
N CYS A 10 -16.79 -2.49 -16.93
CA CYS A 10 -17.03 -1.39 -15.98
C CYS A 10 -16.47 -0.06 -16.50
N CYS A 11 -15.21 -0.03 -16.96
CA CYS A 11 -14.61 1.17 -17.55
C CYS A 11 -15.41 1.69 -18.75
N LYS A 12 -15.85 0.78 -19.65
CA LYS A 12 -16.66 1.15 -20.82
C LYS A 12 -18.03 1.72 -20.43
N LEU A 13 -18.72 1.07 -19.50
CA LEU A 13 -20.06 1.46 -19.04
C LEU A 13 -20.04 2.83 -18.36
N LEU A 14 -19.05 3.06 -17.49
CA LEU A 14 -18.90 4.30 -16.75
C LEU A 14 -18.17 5.41 -17.52
N ARG A 15 -17.62 5.09 -18.70
CA ARG A 15 -16.81 6.00 -19.53
C ARG A 15 -15.62 6.59 -18.75
N ILE A 16 -14.89 5.72 -18.05
CA ILE A 16 -13.69 6.07 -17.30
C ILE A 16 -12.47 5.31 -17.84
N ASP A 17 -11.29 5.90 -17.70
CA ASP A 17 -10.04 5.28 -18.16
C ASP A 17 -9.54 4.19 -17.21
N MET A 18 -9.79 4.36 -15.90
CA MET A 18 -9.19 3.53 -14.86
C MET A 18 -10.04 3.49 -13.58
N ILE A 19 -10.03 2.35 -12.91
CA ILE A 19 -10.57 2.17 -11.56
C ILE A 19 -9.42 2.35 -10.55
N VAL A 20 -9.61 3.24 -9.57
CA VAL A 20 -8.71 3.42 -8.43
C VAL A 20 -9.34 2.77 -7.20
N ARG A 21 -8.65 1.81 -6.57
CA ARG A 21 -9.13 1.11 -5.37
C ARG A 21 -8.05 0.97 -4.31
N ALA A 22 -8.44 0.48 -3.13
CA ALA A 22 -7.52 0.09 -2.06
C ALA A 22 -7.73 -1.37 -1.64
N HIS A 23 -7.87 -1.60 -0.33
CA HIS A 23 -8.23 -2.86 0.34
C HIS A 23 -7.18 -3.99 0.33
N GLN A 24 -6.37 -4.12 -0.72
CA GLN A 24 -5.30 -5.13 -0.76
C GLN A 24 -3.94 -4.50 -0.53
N MET A 25 -3.16 -5.05 0.41
CA MET A 25 -1.77 -4.65 0.61
C MET A 25 -0.96 -4.94 -0.65
N LYS A 26 -0.13 -3.97 -1.04
CA LYS A 26 0.83 -4.08 -2.15
C LYS A 26 2.22 -3.72 -1.63
N GLN A 27 3.23 -4.47 -2.06
CA GLN A 27 4.60 -4.32 -1.54
C GLN A 27 5.15 -2.90 -1.70
N ASN A 28 4.85 -2.24 -2.82
CA ASN A 28 5.28 -0.87 -3.10
C ASN A 28 4.24 0.18 -2.70
N GLY A 29 3.19 -0.20 -1.97
CA GLY A 29 2.07 0.67 -1.66
C GLY A 29 1.12 0.93 -2.83
N PHE A 30 1.46 0.49 -4.05
CA PHE A 30 0.54 0.50 -5.18
C PHE A 30 0.87 -0.61 -6.19
N GLU A 31 -0.08 -0.95 -7.04
CA GLU A 31 0.11 -1.85 -8.19
C GLU A 31 -0.89 -1.53 -9.30
N PHE A 32 -0.41 -1.47 -10.54
CA PHE A 32 -1.28 -1.47 -11.72
C PHE A 32 -1.55 -2.90 -12.17
N SER A 33 -2.78 -3.18 -12.57
CA SER A 33 -3.16 -4.44 -13.22
C SER A 33 -4.06 -4.18 -14.43
N ASP A 34 -4.39 -5.25 -15.16
CA ASP A 34 -5.39 -5.22 -16.24
C ASP A 34 -5.12 -4.14 -17.29
N ASN A 35 -3.90 -4.17 -17.86
CA ASN A 35 -3.42 -3.18 -18.82
C ASN A 35 -3.52 -1.74 -18.30
N ARG A 36 -3.25 -1.55 -17.00
CA ARG A 36 -3.34 -0.29 -16.26
C ARG A 36 -4.77 0.27 -16.16
N LYS A 37 -5.82 -0.51 -16.41
CA LYS A 37 -7.22 -0.10 -16.17
C LYS A 37 -7.63 -0.22 -14.71
N LEU A 38 -6.81 -0.86 -13.88
CA LEU A 38 -6.99 -0.92 -12.44
C LEU A 38 -5.71 -0.52 -11.73
N VAL A 39 -5.83 0.33 -10.71
CA VAL A 39 -4.76 0.59 -9.76
C VAL A 39 -5.25 0.29 -8.34
N THR A 40 -4.45 -0.48 -7.61
CA THR A 40 -4.62 -0.65 -6.17
C THR A 40 -3.64 0.25 -5.44
N ILE A 41 -4.11 1.02 -4.47
CA ILE A 41 -3.31 1.89 -3.59
C ILE A 41 -3.47 1.38 -2.15
N PHE A 42 -2.36 1.32 -1.43
CA PHE A 42 -2.30 0.94 -0.04
C PHE A 42 -1.41 1.92 0.71
N SER A 43 -1.97 2.64 1.69
CA SER A 43 -1.29 3.80 2.29
C SER A 43 -0.66 3.53 3.65
N ALA A 44 -0.84 2.34 4.22
CA ALA A 44 -0.24 1.96 5.50
C ALA A 44 1.11 1.22 5.28
N PRO A 45 2.27 1.87 5.48
CA PRO A 45 3.55 1.18 5.46
C PRO A 45 3.70 0.26 6.66
N ASN A 46 4.46 -0.83 6.52
CA ASN A 46 4.62 -1.86 7.55
C ASN A 46 3.28 -2.33 8.12
N TYR A 47 2.36 -2.68 7.23
CA TYR A 47 1.03 -3.15 7.63
C TYR A 47 1.16 -4.31 8.62
N SER A 48 0.30 -4.36 9.64
CA SER A 48 0.32 -5.37 10.71
C SER A 48 1.63 -5.51 11.51
N GLY A 49 2.62 -4.63 11.33
CA GLY A 49 3.91 -4.69 12.02
C GLY A 49 4.85 -5.82 11.58
N SER A 50 4.40 -6.71 10.69
CA SER A 50 5.16 -7.86 10.17
C SER A 50 5.47 -7.75 8.68
N ASN A 51 4.83 -6.81 7.97
CA ASN A 51 5.05 -6.60 6.53
C ASN A 51 6.17 -5.59 6.28
N THR A 52 6.89 -5.72 5.17
CA THR A 52 7.90 -4.72 4.76
C THR A 52 7.37 -3.77 3.71
N ASN A 53 6.05 -3.74 3.50
CA ASN A 53 5.44 -2.97 2.44
C ASN A 53 5.60 -1.46 2.67
N LEU A 54 5.75 -0.74 1.58
CA LEU A 54 5.59 0.70 1.55
C LEU A 54 4.11 1.07 1.62
N GLY A 55 3.84 2.31 2.05
CA GLY A 55 2.59 2.98 1.76
C GLY A 55 2.72 3.81 0.49
N ALA A 56 1.62 4.13 -0.18
CA ALA A 56 1.62 5.12 -1.25
C ALA A 56 0.39 6.03 -1.20
N THR A 57 0.54 7.21 -1.77
CA THR A 57 -0.56 8.10 -2.19
C THR A 57 -0.43 8.34 -3.69
N MET A 58 -1.56 8.52 -4.37
CA MET A 58 -1.61 8.81 -5.80
C MET A 58 -1.98 10.27 -6.01
N ASN A 59 -1.15 11.00 -6.74
CA ASN A 59 -1.45 12.36 -7.17
C ASN A 59 -1.98 12.33 -8.61
N VAL A 60 -3.12 12.99 -8.83
CA VAL A 60 -3.72 13.16 -10.15
C VAL A 60 -3.68 14.65 -10.49
N MET A 61 -2.89 15.01 -11.50
CA MET A 61 -2.78 16.38 -11.98
C MET A 61 -3.96 16.72 -12.91
N ALA A 62 -4.24 18.02 -13.10
CA ALA A 62 -5.34 18.48 -13.95
C ALA A 62 -5.25 18.01 -15.42
N ASN A 63 -4.04 17.72 -15.92
CA ASN A 63 -3.81 17.16 -17.25
C ASN A 63 -3.90 15.62 -17.30
N GLY A 64 -4.40 14.98 -16.24
CA GLY A 64 -4.49 13.53 -16.13
C GLY A 64 -3.18 12.81 -15.83
N LYS A 65 -2.06 13.53 -15.63
CA LYS A 65 -0.79 12.89 -15.25
C LYS A 65 -0.90 12.32 -13.83
N ILE A 66 -0.49 11.07 -13.69
CA ILE A 66 -0.50 10.33 -12.43
C ILE A 66 0.93 10.20 -11.91
N SER A 67 1.13 10.47 -10.62
CA SER A 67 2.37 10.16 -9.90
C SER A 67 2.07 9.55 -8.54
N PHE A 68 3.08 8.92 -7.91
CA PHE A 68 2.93 8.30 -6.60
C PHE A 68 3.97 8.85 -5.63
N ASN A 69 3.52 9.22 -4.44
CA ASN A 69 4.43 9.48 -3.31
C ASN A 69 4.52 8.22 -2.46
N LEU A 70 5.73 7.75 -2.19
CA LEU A 70 5.98 6.55 -1.40
C LEU A 70 6.24 6.89 0.06
N LEU A 71 5.62 6.12 0.94
CA LEU A 71 5.72 6.25 2.40
C LEU A 71 6.52 5.06 2.93
N LYS A 72 7.64 5.35 3.59
CA LYS A 72 8.40 4.37 4.35
C LYS A 72 8.01 4.46 5.82
N ASN A 73 7.91 3.31 6.48
CA ASN A 73 7.78 3.31 7.93
C ASN A 73 9.09 3.87 8.54
N HIS A 74 9.02 5.06 9.13
CA HIS A 74 10.10 5.63 9.93
C HIS A 74 9.81 5.31 11.40
N GLN A 75 9.87 4.03 11.76
CA GLN A 75 10.08 3.72 13.16
C GLN A 75 11.46 4.26 13.52
N LYS A 76 11.51 5.37 14.27
CA LYS A 76 12.68 5.69 15.09
C LYS A 76 12.99 4.42 15.90
N ILE A 77 14.27 4.12 16.03
CA ILE A 77 14.77 2.99 16.80
C ILE A 77 14.41 3.23 18.28
N ASP A 78 13.18 2.90 18.68
CA ASP A 78 12.80 2.80 20.10
C ASP A 78 13.00 1.34 20.60
N LYS A 79 13.66 0.50 19.80
CA LYS A 79 14.11 -0.86 20.18
C LYS A 79 15.22 -0.90 21.23
N ILE A 80 15.64 0.24 21.80
CA ILE A 80 16.50 0.27 22.99
C ILE A 80 15.68 0.07 24.27
N ALA A 81 14.35 0.31 24.27
CA ALA A 81 13.53 0.23 25.47
C ALA A 81 12.94 -1.16 25.79
N GLU A 82 12.78 -2.07 24.81
CA GLU A 82 12.23 -3.41 25.05
C GLU A 82 13.29 -4.48 25.41
N LYS A 83 14.58 -4.21 25.17
CA LYS A 83 15.66 -5.16 25.54
C LYS A 83 16.17 -4.98 26.96
N SER A 84 15.85 -3.86 27.63
CA SER A 84 16.20 -3.60 29.03
C SER A 84 15.21 -4.19 30.04
N SER A 85 14.04 -4.66 29.61
CA SER A 85 13.01 -5.27 30.47
C SER A 85 13.07 -6.79 30.58
N SER A 86 14.00 -7.47 29.90
CA SER A 86 14.12 -8.94 29.89
C SER A 86 15.42 -9.48 30.50
N ILE A 87 16.23 -8.64 31.16
CA ILE A 87 17.36 -9.08 32.00
C ILE A 87 17.02 -8.82 33.48
N THR A 88 16.09 -9.61 34.03
CA THR A 88 16.03 -9.88 35.47
C THR A 88 15.67 -11.36 35.64
N GLY A 89 16.66 -12.23 35.46
CA GLY A 89 16.62 -13.62 35.88
C GLY A 89 17.46 -13.75 37.14
N SER A 90 16.83 -14.09 38.27
CA SER A 90 17.45 -14.31 39.56
C SER A 90 18.44 -15.49 39.50
N VAL A 91 19.54 -15.34 40.23
CA VAL A 91 20.47 -16.43 40.54
C VAL A 91 19.88 -17.19 41.72
N ASP A 92 19.56 -18.47 41.52
CA ASP A 92 19.56 -19.51 42.55
C ASP A 92 20.03 -20.83 41.89
#